data_AF-A0A6M4JA39-F1
#
_entry.id   AF-A0A6M4JA39-F1
#
_cell.length_a   1.000
_cell.length_b   1.000
_cell.length_c   1.000
_cell.angle_alpha   90.00
_cell.angle_beta   90.00
_cell.angle_gamma   90.00
#
_symmetry.space_group_name_H-M   'P 1'
#
loop_
_entity.id
_entity.type
_entity.pdbx_description
1 polymer ?
#
loop_
_entity_poly.entity_id
_entity_poly.type
_entity_poly.pdbx_seq_one_letter_code
_entity_poly.pdbx_strand_id
1 'polypeptide(L)' 'MSRHLKMEEFDFIFEVYPKYGKSEAIKAFWNISPKTKFVKRKHLARKIAKIIKYYNLGMKEKLLTKKRQR' A
#
# COMPACT_ATOMS: atom_id res chain seq x y z
N MET A 1 -1.54 -16.85 5.04
CA MET A 1 -2.44 -15.68 5.18
C MET A 1 -1.69 -14.38 4.90
N SER A 2 -2.20 -13.54 3.99
CA SER A 2 -1.66 -12.20 3.71
C SER A 2 -2.11 -11.25 4.81
N ARG A 3 -1.16 -10.55 5.46
CA ARG A 3 -1.47 -9.51 6.45
C ARG A 3 -2.07 -8.30 5.71
N HIS A 4 -3.25 -7.87 6.14
CA HIS A 4 -3.80 -6.59 5.71
C HIS A 4 -2.94 -5.47 6.29
N LEU A 5 -2.62 -4.46 5.46
CA LEU A 5 -1.87 -3.32 5.93
C LEU A 5 -2.76 -2.45 6.83
N LYS A 6 -2.17 -1.89 7.89
CA LYS A 6 -2.78 -0.89 8.76
C LYS A 6 -2.78 0.50 8.09
N MET A 7 -3.59 1.41 8.62
CA MET A 7 -3.67 2.79 8.10
C MET A 7 -2.31 3.49 8.12
N GLU A 8 -1.59 3.40 9.24
CA GLU A 8 -0.23 3.94 9.40
C GLU A 8 0.75 3.39 8.35
N GLU A 9 0.61 2.11 8.01
CA GLU A 9 1.44 1.46 6.98
C GLU A 9 1.10 1.99 5.57
N PHE A 10 -0.17 2.34 5.32
CA PHE A 10 -0.59 2.99 4.08
C PHE A 10 -0.13 4.46 4.01
N ASP A 11 -0.22 5.20 5.11
CA ASP A 11 0.24 6.59 5.24
C ASP A 11 1.73 6.67 4.93
N PHE A 12 2.53 5.78 5.51
CA PHE A 12 3.98 5.72 5.26
C PHE A 12 4.31 5.48 3.78
N ILE A 13 3.61 4.54 3.13
CA ILE A 13 3.81 4.29 1.68
C ILE A 13 3.40 5.50 0.85
N PHE A 14 2.32 6.17 1.24
CA PHE A 14 1.83 7.37 0.57
C PHE A 14 2.81 8.53 0.70
N GLU A 15 3.45 8.74 1.84
CA GLU A 15 4.46 9.79 2.05
C GLU A 15 5.79 9.50 1.34
N VAL A 16 6.22 8.23 1.32
CA VAL A 16 7.47 7.81 0.67
C VAL A 16 7.39 7.95 -0.84
N TYR A 17 6.22 7.70 -1.44
CA TYR A 17 6.05 7.70 -2.89
C TYR A 17 6.37 9.05 -3.58
N PRO A 18 5.82 10.21 -3.16
CA PRO A 18 6.15 11.50 -3.77
C PRO A 18 7.57 11.98 -3.42
N LYS A 19 8.11 11.62 -2.24
CA LYS A 19 9.46 12.03 -1.81
C LYS A 19 10.59 11.27 -2.51
N TYR A 20 10.44 9.95 -2.63
CA TYR A 20 11.53 9.05 -3.04
C TYR A 20 11.19 8.20 -4.27
N GLY A 21 9.95 8.32 -4.77
CA GLY A 21 9.50 7.61 -5.95
C GLY A 21 9.06 6.17 -5.71
N LYS A 22 8.70 5.52 -6.80
CA LYS A 22 8.03 4.21 -6.82
C LYS A 22 8.91 3.06 -6.31
N SER A 23 10.21 3.07 -6.60
CA SER A 23 11.12 2.00 -6.19
C SER A 23 11.30 1.95 -4.67
N GLU A 24 11.43 3.11 -4.03
CA GLU A 24 11.54 3.22 -2.58
C GLU A 24 10.21 2.90 -1.89
N ALA A 25 9.07 3.32 -2.46
CA ALA A 25 7.76 2.91 -1.95
C ALA A 25 7.57 1.38 -1.96
N ILE A 26 8.12 0.67 -2.95
CA ILE A 26 8.11 -0.81 -2.99
C ILE A 26 9.01 -1.40 -1.90
N LYS A 27 10.20 -0.82 -1.67
CA LYS A 27 11.09 -1.27 -0.58
C LYS A 27 10.46 -1.04 0.79
N ALA A 28 9.86 0.13 1.01
CA ALA A 28 9.07 0.45 2.20
C ALA A 28 7.95 -0.59 2.41
N PHE A 29 7.22 -0.93 1.35
CA PHE A 29 6.19 -1.98 1.39
C PHE A 29 6.78 -3.34 1.80
N TRP A 30 7.95 -3.72 1.27
CA TRP A 30 8.62 -4.96 1.62
C TRP A 30 9.12 -5.00 3.06
N ASN A 31 9.55 -3.86 3.62
CA ASN A 31 9.96 -3.77 5.02
C ASN A 31 8.76 -3.96 5.94
N ILE A 32 7.62 -3.36 5.61
CA ILE A 32 6.37 -3.50 6.36
C ILE A 32 5.80 -4.92 6.23
N SER A 33 5.82 -5.46 5.02
CA SER A 33 5.25 -6.79 4.72
C SER A 33 6.27 -7.65 3.96
N PRO A 34 7.23 -8.27 4.66
CA PRO A 34 8.28 -9.08 4.05
C PRO A 34 7.75 -10.25 3.21
N LYS A 35 6.56 -10.76 3.58
CA LYS A 35 5.85 -11.81 2.83
C LYS A 35 5.50 -11.39 1.39
N THR A 36 5.48 -10.10 1.11
CA THR A 36 5.23 -9.58 -0.24
C THR A 36 6.48 -9.45 -1.10
N LYS A 37 7.68 -9.79 -0.59
CA LYS A 37 8.89 -9.94 -1.42
C LYS A 37 8.70 -10.97 -2.53
N PHE A 38 7.94 -12.03 -2.28
CA PHE A 38 7.59 -13.07 -3.25
C PHE A 38 6.50 -12.65 -4.25
N VAL A 39 5.88 -11.48 -4.05
CA VAL A 39 4.84 -10.97 -4.96
C VAL A 39 5.52 -10.22 -6.11
N LYS A 40 5.06 -10.46 -7.34
CA LYS A 40 5.56 -9.77 -8.54
C LYS A 40 5.54 -8.24 -8.32
N ARG A 41 6.66 -7.56 -8.59
CA ARG A 41 6.80 -6.09 -8.50
C ARG A 41 5.64 -5.34 -9.16
N LYS A 42 5.14 -5.82 -10.31
CA LYS A 42 3.99 -5.21 -11.02
C LYS A 42 2.71 -5.16 -10.18
N HIS A 43 2.46 -6.16 -9.33
CA HIS A 43 1.29 -6.20 -8.45
C HIS A 43 1.45 -5.21 -7.28
N LEU A 44 2.65 -5.10 -6.73
CA LEU A 44 2.96 -4.11 -5.68
C LEU A 44 2.86 -2.68 -6.22
N ALA A 45 3.42 -2.42 -7.39
CA ALA A 45 3.26 -1.17 -8.09
C ALA A 45 1.78 -0.78 -8.28
N ARG A 46 0.92 -1.73 -8.69
CA ARG A 46 -0.52 -1.50 -8.81
C ARG A 46 -1.18 -1.22 -7.46
N LYS A 47 -0.78 -1.90 -6.39
CA LYS A 47 -1.25 -1.62 -5.03
C LYS A 47 -0.88 -0.21 -4.58
N ILE A 48 0.37 0.20 -4.77
CA ILE A 48 0.85 1.55 -4.42
C ILE A 48 0.10 2.61 -5.22
N ALA A 49 -0.05 2.42 -6.53
CA ALA A 49 -0.86 3.31 -7.37
C ALA A 49 -2.32 3.41 -6.88
N LYS A 50 -2.90 2.29 -6.44
CA LYS A 50 -4.23 2.27 -5.85
C LYS A 50 -4.27 3.05 -4.53
N ILE A 51 -3.28 2.90 -3.66
CA ILE A 51 -3.17 3.65 -2.40
C ILE A 51 -3.18 5.15 -2.72
N ILE A 52 -2.27 5.62 -3.58
CA ILE A 52 -2.16 7.04 -3.96
C ILE A 52 -3.46 7.57 -4.54
N LYS A 53 -4.08 6.83 -5.47
CA LYS A 53 -5.37 7.22 -6.06
C LYS A 53 -6.45 7.41 -4.99
N TYR A 54 -6.52 6.52 -4.01
CA TYR A 54 -7.54 6.58 -2.96
C TYR A 54 -7.27 7.72 -1.98
N TYR A 55 -6.00 8.01 -1.66
CA TYR A 55 -5.61 9.17 -0.86
C TYR A 55 -5.97 10.48 -1.56
N ASN A 56 -5.64 10.62 -2.85
CA ASN A 56 -5.97 11.83 -3.62
C ASN A 56 -7.48 12.08 -3.74
N LEU A 57 -8.29 11.03 -3.65
CA LEU A 57 -9.76 11.12 -3.69
C LEU A 57 -10.39 11.26 -2.30
N GLY A 58 -9.59 11.43 -1.23
CA GLY A 58 -10.10 11.45 0.15
C GLY A 58 -10.71 10.12 0.62
N MET A 59 -10.59 9.04 -0.16
CA MET A 59 -11.19 7.72 0.09
C MET A 59 -10.26 6.77 0.85
N LYS A 60 -9.41 7.29 1.74
CA LYS A 60 -8.45 6.50 2.53
C LYS A 60 -9.14 5.39 3.35
N GLU A 61 -10.35 5.66 3.86
CA GLU A 61 -11.14 4.69 4.62
C GLU A 61 -11.53 3.43 3.82
N LYS A 62 -11.68 3.55 2.49
CA LYS A 62 -11.95 2.41 1.59
C LYS A 62 -10.75 1.47 1.43
N LEU A 63 -9.53 1.91 1.77
CA LEU A 63 -8.35 1.03 1.78
C LEU A 63 -8.36 0.09 2.99
N LEU A 64 -9.00 0.51 4.09
CA LEU A 64 -9.11 -0.23 5.34
C LEU A 64 -10.36 -1.10 5.38
N THR A 65 -11.45 -0.61 4.80
CA THR A 65 -12.73 -1.30 4.74
C THR A 65 -12.75 -2.30 3.58
N LYS A 66 -12.06 -3.41 3.77
CA LYS A 66 -12.57 -4.70 3.29
C LYS A 66 -13.27 -5.40 4.46
N LYS A 67 -14.19 -4.70 5.12
CA LYS A 67 -15.02 -5.31 6.17
C LYS A 67 -16.05 -6.19 5.46
N ARG A 68 -15.94 -7.50 5.72
CA ARG A 68 -17.00 -8.51 5.66
C ARG A 68 -18.39 -7.86 5.64
N GLN A 69 -19.03 -7.85 4.48
CA GLN A 69 -20.48 -8.02 4.41
C GLN A 69 -20.70 -9.52 4.20
N ARG A 70 -20.75 -10.25 5.31
CA ARG A 70 -21.37 -11.57 5.43
C ARG A 70 -21.76 -11.71 6.89
#